data_AF-A0AAW1IAX6-F1
#
_entry.id   AF-A0AAW1IAX6-F1
#
_cell.length_a   1.000
_cell.length_b   1.000
_cell.length_c   1.000
_cell.angle_alpha   90.00
_cell.angle_beta   90.00
_cell.angle_gamma   90.00
#
_symmetry.space_group_name_H-M   'P 1'
#
loop_
_entity.id
_entity.type
_entity.pdbx_description
1 polymer ?
#
loop_
_entity_poly.entity_id
_entity_poly.type
_entity_poly.pdbx_seq_one_letter_code
_entity_poly.pdbx_strand_id
1 'polypeptide(L)'
;MTKEKKKSICSEHSMKSAIEQVLENKMTIRQASFHISIPKNTLADRIKQVRGGGDVDMKPLMCHFKKTFSEELETKLVEHLIDLENKMMPMIKRF
;
A
#
# COMPACT_ATOMS: atom_id res chain seq x y z
N MET A 1 -20.31 -15.83 -11.91
CA MET A 1 -19.59 -14.65 -12.43
C MET A 1 -18.52 -14.23 -11.43
N THR A 2 -17.29 -14.74 -11.60
CA THR A 2 -16.13 -14.37 -10.79
C THR A 2 -15.62 -13.01 -11.26
N LYS A 3 -16.04 -11.93 -10.57
CA LYS A 3 -15.54 -10.59 -10.86
C LYS A 3 -14.05 -10.53 -10.48
N GLU A 4 -13.19 -10.35 -11.46
CA GLU A 4 -11.76 -10.08 -11.26
C GLU A 4 -11.60 -8.87 -10.36
N LYS A 5 -11.00 -9.09 -9.20
CA LYS A 5 -10.77 -8.05 -8.20
C LYS A 5 -9.57 -7.21 -8.66
N LYS A 6 -9.83 -6.10 -9.35
CA LYS A 6 -8.82 -5.06 -9.59
C LYS A 6 -8.14 -4.76 -8.25
N LYS A 7 -6.82 -4.99 -8.16
CA LYS A 7 -6.01 -4.64 -6.99
C LYS A 7 -6.16 -3.14 -6.79
N SER A 8 -6.98 -2.74 -5.82
CA SER A 8 -7.28 -1.34 -5.56
C SER A 8 -6.03 -0.71 -4.97
N ILE A 9 -5.51 0.29 -5.68
CA ILE A 9 -4.55 1.23 -5.12
C ILE A 9 -5.27 1.90 -3.95
N CYS A 10 -4.79 1.61 -2.75
CA CYS A 10 -5.29 2.18 -1.52
C CYS A 10 -4.93 3.67 -1.49
N SER A 11 -5.76 4.52 -2.10
CA SER A 11 -5.58 5.97 -1.99
C SER A 11 -5.84 6.42 -0.55
N GLU A 12 -4.97 7.28 -0.03
CA GLU A 12 -5.01 7.79 1.35
C GLU A 12 -6.38 8.40 1.69
N HIS A 13 -6.90 9.21 0.76
CA HIS A 13 -8.20 9.87 0.90
C HIS A 13 -9.35 8.87 1.05
N SER A 14 -9.28 7.76 0.31
CA SER A 14 -10.30 6.73 0.30
C SER A 14 -10.34 5.98 1.63
N MET A 15 -9.16 5.66 2.17
CA MET A 15 -9.03 5.03 3.49
C MET A 15 -9.50 5.98 4.60
N LYS A 16 -9.12 7.26 4.56
CA LYS A 16 -9.51 8.24 5.57
C LYS A 16 -11.03 8.35 5.68
N SER A 17 -11.68 8.52 4.54
CA SER A 17 -13.15 8.60 4.47
C SER A 17 -13.81 7.31 4.97
N ALA A 18 -13.25 6.14 4.67
CA ALA A 18 -13.75 4.86 5.19
C ALA A 18 -13.69 4.78 6.72
N ILE A 19 -12.58 5.22 7.31
CA ILE A 19 -12.36 5.18 8.76
C ILE A 19 -13.31 6.16 9.45
N GLU A 20 -13.42 7.39 8.95
CA GLU A 20 -14.32 8.41 9.50
C GLU A 20 -15.78 7.92 9.53
N GLN A 21 -16.29 7.40 8.40
CA GLN A 21 -17.67 6.91 8.33
C GLN A 21 -17.95 5.74 9.28
N VAL A 22 -16.96 4.90 9.57
CA VAL A 22 -17.10 3.79 10.53
C VAL A 22 -16.99 4.27 11.97
N LEU A 23 -16.13 5.26 12.26
CA LEU A 23 -16.02 5.88 13.58
C LEU A 23 -17.26 6.68 13.95
N GLU A 24 -17.87 7.37 12.98
CA GLU A 24 -19.15 8.08 13.12
C GLU A 24 -20.36 7.14 13.18
N ASN A 25 -20.16 5.81 13.17
CA ASN A 25 -21.20 4.78 13.12
C ASN A 25 -22.18 4.90 11.93
N LYS A 26 -21.82 5.64 10.87
CA LYS A 26 -22.64 5.79 9.65
C LYS A 26 -22.62 4.52 8.79
N MET A 27 -21.52 3.76 8.83
CA MET A 27 -21.38 2.51 8.09
C MET A 27 -20.73 1.41 8.94
N THR A 28 -21.13 0.15 8.67
CA THR A 28 -20.39 -1.01 9.19
C THR A 28 -19.10 -1.22 8.42
N ILE A 29 -18.09 -1.85 9.04
CA ILE A 29 -16.82 -2.22 8.40
C ILE A 29 -17.07 -3.00 7.08
N ARG A 30 -18.10 -3.86 7.07
CA ARG A 30 -18.49 -4.63 5.88
C ARG A 30 -19.00 -3.74 4.75
N GLN A 31 -19.81 -2.73 5.04
CA GLN A 31 -20.35 -1.80 4.05
C GLN A 31 -19.27 -0.86 3.52
N ALA A 32 -18.47 -0.27 4.40
CA ALA A 32 -17.37 0.62 4.03
C ALA A 32 -16.32 -0.11 3.15
N SER A 33 -15.97 -1.34 3.52
CA SER A 33 -15.07 -2.21 2.73
C SER A 33 -15.60 -2.46 1.32
N PHE A 34 -16.92 -2.66 1.17
CA PHE A 34 -17.53 -2.89 -0.14
C PHE A 34 -17.59 -1.60 -0.97
N HIS A 35 -17.98 -0.49 -0.36
CA HIS A 35 -18.11 0.82 -1.01
C HIS A 35 -16.77 1.30 -1.57
N ILE A 36 -15.69 1.09 -0.81
CA ILE A 36 -14.38 1.65 -1.09
C ILE A 36 -13.42 0.59 -1.68
N SER A 37 -13.88 -0.66 -1.82
CA SER A 37 -13.08 -1.78 -2.35
C SER A 37 -11.76 -2.00 -1.60
N ILE A 38 -11.76 -1.79 -0.28
CA ILE A 38 -10.63 -2.09 0.62
C ILE A 38 -10.92 -3.43 1.32
N PRO A 39 -9.92 -4.31 1.55
CA PRO A 39 -10.13 -5.52 2.33
C PRO A 39 -10.66 -5.23 3.74
N LYS A 40 -11.66 -6.01 4.19
CA LYS A 40 -12.27 -5.86 5.52
C LYS A 40 -11.26 -5.87 6.64
N ASN A 41 -10.29 -6.78 6.57
CA ASN A 41 -9.24 -6.94 7.59
C ASN A 41 -8.38 -5.68 7.65
N THR A 42 -7.96 -5.15 6.50
CA THR A 42 -7.18 -3.90 6.43
C THR A 42 -7.92 -2.72 7.05
N LEU A 43 -9.22 -2.58 6.76
CA LEU A 43 -10.03 -1.51 7.35
C LEU A 43 -10.19 -1.71 8.87
N ALA A 44 -10.45 -2.95 9.31
CA ALA A 44 -10.59 -3.28 10.73
C ALA A 44 -9.31 -3.04 11.52
N ASP A 45 -8.15 -3.41 10.97
CA ASP A 45 -6.84 -3.22 11.61
C ASP A 45 -6.52 -1.73 11.77
N ARG A 46 -6.78 -0.92 10.74
CA ARG A 46 -6.59 0.55 10.84
C ARG A 46 -7.54 1.18 11.84
N ILE A 47 -8.81 0.78 11.90
CA ILE A 47 -9.76 1.29 12.90
C ILE A 47 -9.31 0.93 14.32
N LYS A 48 -8.80 -0.30 14.53
CA LYS A 48 -8.26 -0.72 15.83
C LYS A 48 -7.05 0.15 16.23
N GLN A 49 -6.15 0.45 15.30
CA GLN A 49 -5.01 1.34 15.56
C GLN A 49 -5.46 2.75 15.95
N VAL A 50 -6.42 3.35 15.22
CA VAL A 50 -6.96 4.68 15.56
C VAL A 50 -7.62 4.68 16.94
N ARG A 51 -8.42 3.65 17.26
CA ARG A 51 -9.06 3.53 18.58
C ARG A 51 -8.06 3.33 19.72
N GLY A 52 -6.90 2.75 19.43
CA GLY A 52 -5.80 2.56 20.37
C GLY A 52 -4.98 3.82 20.63
N GLY A 53 -5.33 4.97 20.02
CA GLY A 53 -4.57 6.22 20.16
C GLY A 53 -3.27 6.26 19.36
N GLY A 54 -3.07 5.32 18.43
CA GLY A 54 -1.91 5.31 17.54
C GLY A 54 -2.15 6.18 16.31
N ASP A 55 -1.10 6.92 15.91
CA ASP A 55 -1.10 7.62 14.62
C ASP A 55 -1.10 6.60 13.48
N VAL A 56 -2.09 6.70 12.61
CA VAL A 56 -2.19 5.83 11.43
C VAL A 56 -1.61 6.57 10.24
N ASP A 57 -0.38 6.21 9.88
CA ASP A 57 0.21 6.61 8.60
C ASP A 57 -0.68 6.06 7.47
N MET A 58 -1.42 6.97 6.83
CA MET A 58 -2.38 6.60 5.80
C MET A 58 -1.73 6.29 4.45
N LYS A 59 -0.40 6.43 4.36
CA LYS A 59 0.38 6.20 3.15
C LYS A 59 -0.01 4.87 2.49
N PRO A 60 -0.17 4.84 1.14
CA PRO A 60 -0.48 3.62 0.42
C PRO A 60 0.71 2.67 0.56
N LEU A 61 0.68 1.81 1.57
CA LEU A 61 1.57 0.67 1.61
C LEU A 61 1.00 -0.29 0.57
N MET A 62 1.73 -0.50 -0.51
CA MET A 62 1.56 -1.67 -1.38
C MET A 62 1.59 -2.89 -0.45
N CYS A 63 0.41 -3.37 -0.06
CA CYS A 63 0.14 -4.64 0.61
C CYS A 63 1.25 -5.16 1.53
N HIS A 64 1.23 -4.82 2.83
CA HIS A 64 2.07 -5.38 3.90
C HIS A 64 3.42 -5.95 3.42
N PHE A 65 4.19 -5.14 2.69
CA PHE A 65 5.47 -5.59 2.17
C PHE A 65 6.48 -5.49 3.29
N LYS A 66 6.80 -6.64 3.90
CA LYS A 66 7.93 -6.72 4.82
C LYS A 66 9.19 -6.48 3.99
N LYS A 67 9.93 -5.40 4.27
CA LYS A 67 11.25 -5.17 3.68
C LYS A 67 12.10 -6.44 3.93
N THR A 68 12.48 -7.12 2.87
CA THR A 68 13.29 -8.35 2.95
C THR A 68 14.78 -8.06 3.09
N PHE A 69 15.20 -6.87 2.65
CA PHE A 69 16.58 -6.39 2.73
C PHE A 69 16.69 -5.23 3.71
N SER A 70 17.85 -5.11 4.36
CA SER A 70 18.24 -3.86 5.03
C SER A 70 18.47 -2.78 3.98
N GLU A 71 18.40 -1.51 4.39
CA GLU A 71 18.58 -0.37 3.49
C GLU A 71 19.98 -0.41 2.83
N GLU A 72 21.00 -0.85 3.57
CA GLU A 72 22.36 -1.05 3.05
C GLU A 72 22.46 -2.13 1.97
N LEU A 73 21.66 -3.20 2.07
CA LEU A 73 21.64 -4.27 1.07
C LEU A 73 20.84 -3.83 -0.16
N GLU A 74 19.78 -3.05 0.04
CA GLU A 74 18.98 -2.49 -1.03
C GLU A 74 19.81 -1.53 -1.90
N THR A 75 20.58 -0.63 -1.29
CA THR A 75 21.48 0.28 -2.04
C THR A 75 22.52 -0.48 -2.85
N LYS A 76 23.20 -1.45 -2.22
CA LYS A 76 24.19 -2.30 -2.91
C LYS A 76 23.59 -3.08 -4.08
N LEU A 77 22.37 -3.59 -3.92
CA LEU A 77 21.67 -4.31 -4.98
C LEU A 77 21.36 -3.37 -6.17
N VAL A 78 20.84 -2.18 -5.88
CA VAL A 78 20.51 -1.18 -6.91
C VAL A 78 21.76 -0.74 -7.66
N GLU A 79 22.85 -0.44 -6.93
CA GLU A 79 24.15 -0.11 -7.53
C GLU A 79 24.64 -1.22 -8.45
N HIS A 80 24.55 -2.48 -8.00
CA HIS A 80 24.98 -3.62 -8.80
C HIS A 80 24.13 -3.81 -10.07
N LEU A 81 22.82 -3.61 -10.00
CA LEU A 81 21.94 -3.69 -11.16
C LEU A 81 22.24 -2.59 -12.18
N ILE A 82 22.48 -1.37 -11.73
CA ILE A 82 22.89 -0.24 -12.59
C ILE A 82 24.23 -0.55 -13.26
N ASP A 83 25.19 -1.10 -12.52
CA ASP A 83 26.48 -1.52 -13.06
C ASP A 83 26.34 -2.61 -14.13
N LEU A 84 25.46 -3.59 -13.91
CA LEU A 84 25.16 -4.63 -14.90
C LEU A 84 24.49 -4.04 -16.14
N GLU A 85 23.52 -3.14 -15.97
CA GLU A 85 22.85 -2.46 -17.07
C GLU A 85 23.85 -1.67 -17.93
N ASN A 86 24.73 -0.89 -17.29
CA ASN A 86 25.76 -0.12 -17.97
C ASN A 86 26.77 -1.01 -18.73
N LYS A 87 27.12 -2.16 -18.17
CA LYS A 87 28.03 -3.13 -18.80
C LYS A 87 27.39 -3.86 -19.97
N MET A 88 26.11 -4.23 -19.82
CA MET A 88 25.41 -5.05 -20.81
C MET A 88 24.81 -4.21 -21.94
N MET A 89 24.49 -2.93 -21.69
CA MET A 89 23.90 -2.04 -22.69
C MET A 89 24.56 -0.65 -22.75
N PRO A 90 25.86 -0.57 -23.12
CA PRO A 90 26.57 0.70 -23.28
C PRO A 90 25.99 1.61 -24.39
N MET A 91 25.08 1.10 -25.24
CA MET A 91 24.54 1.81 -26.42
C MET A 91 23.13 2.42 -26.24
N ILE A 92 22.55 2.47 -25.03
CA ILE A 92 21.26 3.18 -24.78
C ILE A 92 21.46 4.66 -24.37
N LYS A 93 22.66 5.23 -24.57
CA LYS A 93 22.78 6.69 -24.65
C LYS A 93 21.98 7.16 -25.86
N ARG A 94 20.76 7.64 -25.59
CA ARG A 94 19.81 8.17 -26.56
C ARG A 94 20.46 9.25 -27.43
N PHE A 95 20.24 9.14 -28.75
CA PHE A 95 20.10 10.31 -29.62
C PHE A 95 18.82 11.06 -29.24
#